data_AF-A0A2T6FJ86-F1
#
_entry.id   AF-A0A2T6FJ86-F1
#
_cell.length_a   1.000
_cell.length_b   1.000
_cell.length_c   1.000
_cell.angle_alpha   90.00
_cell.angle_beta   90.00
_cell.angle_gamma   90.00
#
_symmetry.space_group_name_H-M   'P 1'
#
loop_
_entity.id
_entity.type
_entity.pdbx_description
1 polymer ?
#
loop_
_entity_poly.entity_id
_entity_poly.type
_entity_poly.pdbx_seq_one_letter_code
_entity_poly.pdbx_strand_id
1 'polypeptide(L)' 'MPGVGLTNCGLTDISVGYGTSNEKFQISLVVKNLFDVEYGYQPLWNIAIPNTPRWAGITISGKL' A
#
# COMPACT_ATOMS: atom_id res chain seq x y z
N MET A 1 9.17 -19.23 21.07
CA MET A 1 8.01 -18.31 21.17
C MET A 1 7.06 -18.66 20.03
N PRO A 2 5.87 -19.21 20.31
CA PRO A 2 4.95 -19.65 19.28
C PRO A 2 4.10 -18.46 18.79
N GLY A 3 3.89 -18.37 17.47
CA GLY A 3 2.92 -17.45 16.88
C GLY A 3 3.44 -16.57 15.74
N VAL A 4 4.33 -17.06 14.88
CA VAL A 4 4.51 -16.42 13.57
C VAL A 4 3.39 -16.96 12.68
N GLY A 5 2.28 -16.22 12.60
CA GLY A 5 1.15 -16.55 11.73
C GLY A 5 1.62 -16.57 10.28
N LEU A 6 1.94 -17.76 9.76
CA LEU A 6 2.25 -18.01 8.37
C LEU A 6 0.95 -17.99 7.52
N THR A 7 0.24 -16.88 7.49
CA THR A 7 -0.59 -16.55 6.33
C THR A 7 0.29 -15.70 5.43
N ASN A 8 1.10 -16.39 4.63
CA ASN A 8 2.09 -15.81 3.73
C ASN A 8 1.41 -15.14 2.52
N CYS A 9 0.59 -14.13 2.78
CA CYS A 9 0.16 -13.18 1.76
C CYS A 9 1.30 -12.16 1.64
N GLY A 10 1.98 -12.12 0.49
CA GLY A 10 3.01 -11.10 0.25
C GLY A 10 2.42 -9.69 0.31
N LEU A 11 3.24 -8.71 0.68
CA LEU A 11 2.86 -7.29 0.62
C LEU A 11 2.39 -6.98 -0.82
N THR A 12 1.10 -6.76 -0.98
CA THR A 12 0.47 -6.60 -2.30
C THR A 12 -0.17 -5.24 -2.39
N ASP A 13 0.20 -4.53 -3.45
CA ASP A 13 -0.33 -3.23 -3.80
C ASP A 13 -1.11 -3.34 -5.10
N ILE A 14 -2.22 -2.60 -5.21
CA ILE A 14 -3.00 -2.51 -6.43
C ILE A 14 -3.27 -1.05 -6.78
N SER A 15 -3.24 -0.75 -8.07
CA SER A 15 -3.65 0.54 -8.60
C SER A 15 -4.52 0.36 -9.82
N VAL A 16 -5.57 1.18 -9.92
CA VAL A 16 -6.44 1.26 -11.09
C VAL A 16 -6.57 2.73 -11.45
N GLY A 17 -6.29 3.04 -12.71
CA GLY A 17 -6.34 4.40 -13.22
C GLY A 17 -7.18 4.51 -14.48
N TYR A 18 -7.75 5.68 -14.68
CA TYR A 18 -8.41 6.09 -15.90
C TYR A 18 -7.80 7.40 -16.39
N GLY A 19 -7.46 7.45 -17.67
CA GLY A 19 -6.88 8.61 -18.32
C GLY A 19 -7.59 8.90 -19.63
N THR A 20 -7.65 10.18 -19.97
CA THR A 20 -8.07 10.60 -21.32
C THR A 20 -6.96 10.29 -22.32
N SER A 21 -7.30 9.91 -23.56
CA SER A 21 -6.30 9.60 -24.60
C SER A 21 -5.39 10.78 -24.97
N ASN A 22 -5.86 12.00 -24.68
CA ASN A 22 -5.09 13.23 -24.87
C ASN A 22 -4.19 13.55 -23.66
N GLU A 23 -4.14 12.67 -22.66
CA GLU A 23 -3.39 12.79 -21.40
C GLU A 23 -3.68 14.04 -20.56
N LYS A 24 -4.69 14.83 -20.95
CA LYS A 24 -5.07 16.10 -20.29
C LYS A 24 -5.54 15.89 -18.86
N PHE A 25 -6.12 14.73 -18.59
CA PHE A 25 -6.63 14.35 -17.28
C PHE A 25 -6.42 12.86 -17.04
N GLN A 26 -5.94 12.53 -15.84
CA GLN A 26 -5.69 11.20 -15.35
C GLN A 26 -6.10 11.13 -13.87
N ILE A 27 -6.84 10.09 -13.50
CA ILE A 27 -7.21 9.80 -12.12
C ILE A 27 -6.82 8.37 -11.81
N SER A 28 -6.24 8.12 -10.65
CA SER A 28 -5.93 6.77 -10.19
C SER A 28 -6.30 6.57 -8.74
N LEU A 29 -6.83 5.39 -8.45
CA LEU A 29 -7.01 4.86 -7.11
C LEU A 29 -5.84 3.92 -6.83
N VAL A 30 -5.17 4.12 -5.71
CA VAL A 30 -4.07 3.29 -5.24
C VAL A 30 -4.45 2.73 -3.88
N VAL A 31 -4.30 1.42 -3.72
CA VAL A 31 -4.46 0.73 -2.44
C VAL A 31 -3.16 0.01 -2.14
N LYS A 32 -2.58 0.33 -1.00
CA LYS A 32 -1.36 -0.31 -0.48
C LYS A 32 -1.70 -1.27 0.64
N ASN A 33 -0.93 -2.35 0.73
CA ASN A 33 -1.18 -3.43 1.69
C ASN A 33 -2.64 -3.94 1.58
N LEU A 34 -3.04 -4.37 0.38
CA LEU A 34 -4.41 -4.77 0.04
C LEU A 34 -4.99 -5.82 1.01
N PHE A 35 -4.13 -6.73 1.47
CA PHE A 35 -4.48 -7.84 2.36
C PHE A 35 -4.31 -7.52 3.85
N ASP A 36 -4.02 -6.27 4.21
CA ASP A 36 -3.81 -5.80 5.58
C ASP A 36 -2.84 -6.70 6.38
N VAL A 37 -1.75 -7.06 5.72
CA VAL A 37 -0.69 -7.87 6.31
C VAL A 37 0.02 -7.01 7.35
N GLU A 38 0.21 -7.55 8.55
CA GLU A 38 1.09 -6.93 9.53
C GLU A 38 2.53 -7.03 9.02
N TYR A 39 3.01 -5.94 8.44
CA TYR A 39 4.39 -5.81 8.01
C TYR A 39 5.06 -4.65 8.76
N GLY A 40 6.24 -4.96 9.28
CA GLY A 40 7.05 -4.06 10.07
C GLY A 40 8.49 -4.54 10.05
N TYR A 41 9.41 -3.64 10.36
CA TYR A 41 10.81 -4.03 10.57
C TYR A 41 10.93 -4.87 11.83
N GLN A 42 11.89 -5.81 11.85
CA GLN A 42 12.21 -6.53 13.07
C GLN A 42 12.53 -5.50 14.18
N PRO A 43 11.76 -5.48 15.28
CA PRO A 43 11.98 -4.52 16.34
C PRO A 43 13.37 -4.75 16.93
N LEU A 44 14.13 -3.67 17.08
CA LEU A 44 15.36 -3.68 17.86
C LEU A 44 14.98 -3.58 19.35
N TRP A 45 15.86 -4.05 20.23
CA TRP A 45 15.62 -4.07 21.68
C TRP A 45 15.25 -2.69 22.29
N ASN A 46 15.58 -1.59 21.60
CA ASN A 46 15.30 -0.21 22.02
C ASN A 46 14.33 0.55 21.11
N ILE A 47 13.78 -0.06 20.05
CA ILE A 47 12.93 0.65 19.09
C ILE A 47 11.70 -0.19 18.77
N ALA A 48 10.54 0.35 19.15
CA ALA A 48 9.25 -0.08 18.63
C ALA A 48 9.01 0.64 17.29
N ILE A 49 9.00 -0.12 16.20
CA ILE A 49 8.61 0.39 14.87
C ILE A 49 7.15 -0.02 14.67
N PRO A 50 6.20 0.92 14.59
CA PRO A 50 4.81 0.58 14.35
C PRO A 50 4.65 -0.03 12.95
N ASN A 51 3.78 -1.03 12.85
CA ASN A 51 3.40 -1.61 11.58
C ASN A 51 2.71 -0.56 10.70
N THR A 52 2.95 -0.61 9.39
CA THR A 52 2.25 0.28 8.47
C THR A 52 0.89 -0.32 8.11
N PRO A 53 -0.24 0.35 8.45
CA PRO A 53 -1.57 -0.19 8.17
C PRO A 53 -1.90 -0.12 6.67
N ARG A 54 -2.95 -0.85 6.25
CA ARG A 54 -3.55 -0.66 4.93
C ARG A 54 -3.95 0.80 4.69
N TRP A 55 -3.61 1.33 3.51
CA TRP A 55 -4.02 2.67 3.10
C TRP A 55 -4.50 2.71 1.66
N ALA A 56 -5.43 3.63 1.39
CA ALA A 56 -5.95 3.91 0.06
C ALA A 56 -5.86 5.40 -0.23
N GLY A 57 -5.52 5.76 -1.48
CA GLY A 57 -5.41 7.15 -1.89
C GLY A 57 -5.80 7.34 -3.35
N ILE A 58 -6.18 8.58 -3.66
CA ILE A 58 -6.56 9.00 -5.00
C ILE A 58 -5.48 9.96 -5.50
N THR A 59 -4.97 9.72 -6.70
CA THR A 59 -4.06 10.63 -7.39
C THR A 59 -4.78 11.23 -8.58
N ILE A 60 -4.67 12.55 -8.72
CA ILE A 60 -5.23 13.30 -9.85
C ILE A 60 -4.05 14.00 -10.51
N SER A 61 -3.93 13.83 -11.83
CA SER A 61 -2.89 14.47 -12.64
C SER A 61 -3.52 15.05 -13.91
N GLY A 62 -3.04 16.20 -14.33
CA GLY A 62 -3.51 16.86 -15.54
C GLY A 62 -2.43 17.74 -16.14
N LYS A 63 -2.44 17.83 -17.46
CA LYS A 63 -1.56 18.70 -18.23
C LYS A 63 -2.41 19.82 -18.82
N LEU A 64 -2.01 21.07 -18.57
CA LEU A 64 -2.64 22.25 -19.18
C LEU A 64 -2.40 22.28 -20.69
#